data_AF-A0A935ZQI5-F1
#
_entry.id   AF-A0A935ZQI5-F1
#
_cell.length_a   1.000
_cell.length_b   1.000
_cell.length_c   1.000
_cell.angle_alpha   90.00
_cell.angle_beta   90.00
_cell.angle_gamma   90.00
#
_symmetry.space_group_name_H-M   'P 1'
#
loop_
_entity.id
_entity.type
_entity.pdbx_description
1 polymer ?
#
loop_
_entity_poly.entity_id
_entity_poly.type
_entity_poly.pdbx_seq_one_letter_code
_entity_poly.pdbx_strand_id
1 'polypeptide(L)'
;MPARRVHVAVGLLLGACIIPDRDIHVDPGLENSSAVRIVQRSPQLPEMDARCNDPDTKRREPEYCPQVLASRPSGLLRPDDGDFCICPAGDRRALPSFDVYAEDDDSDGDAPKDSVFGVALLDADPAAAEPNEAVAYAKHWEPGRAGALVELEDAVAGDATELPNGRAALPVLWRFTLDKGNGDRRIDLCNEAGRPLLAGLHDLRFMVTDRPFFRPQLLDSGGEPAVDANGRPVYGATQFGVPDLAEGATYATIDFVFECRDAADPEAECDCEEVEGG
;
A
#
# COMPACT_ATOMS: atom_id res chain seq x y z
N MET A 1 57.12 31.25 57.95
CA MET A 1 56.00 31.68 57.08
C MET A 1 56.11 30.88 55.78
N PRO A 2 55.17 29.96 55.49
CA PRO A 2 55.28 29.09 54.31
C PRO A 2 54.77 29.80 53.05
N ALA A 3 55.51 29.66 51.95
CA ALA A 3 55.14 30.18 50.63
C ALA A 3 54.06 29.29 50.00
N ARG A 4 52.87 29.85 49.76
CA ARG A 4 51.80 29.21 48.99
C ARG A 4 52.19 29.21 47.51
N ARG A 5 52.40 28.02 46.95
CA ARG A 5 52.44 27.82 45.49
C ARG A 5 51.00 27.82 44.97
N VAL A 6 50.69 28.74 44.06
CA VAL A 6 49.45 28.74 43.29
C VAL A 6 49.72 27.94 42.02
N HIS A 7 49.06 26.80 41.87
CA HIS A 7 49.03 26.05 40.62
C HIS A 7 47.97 26.68 39.71
N VAL A 8 48.41 27.35 38.65
CA VAL A 8 47.54 27.76 37.55
C VAL A 8 47.37 26.53 36.65
N ALA A 9 46.19 25.92 36.69
CA ALA A 9 45.80 24.91 35.73
C ALA A 9 45.55 25.60 34.38
N VAL A 10 46.47 25.39 33.44
CA VAL A 10 46.27 25.77 32.04
C VAL A 10 45.30 24.77 31.43
N GLY A 11 44.02 25.17 31.34
CA GLY A 11 43.02 24.43 30.60
C GLY A 11 43.36 24.44 29.12
N LEU A 12 43.78 23.28 28.60
CA LEU A 12 43.80 23.01 27.17
C LEU A 12 42.36 23.04 26.66
N LEU A 13 41.95 24.18 26.10
CA LEU A 13 40.83 24.27 25.18
C LEU A 13 41.24 23.49 23.93
N LEU A 14 40.91 22.20 23.90
CA LEU A 14 40.85 21.42 22.68
C LEU A 14 39.81 22.10 21.80
N GLY A 15 40.29 22.91 20.85
CA GLY A 15 39.45 23.46 19.79
C GLY A 15 38.76 22.30 19.09
N ALA A 16 37.46 22.17 19.27
CA ALA A 16 36.64 21.37 18.40
C ALA A 16 36.85 21.93 16.98
N CYS A 17 37.57 21.18 16.14
CA CYS A 17 37.56 21.42 14.71
C CYS A 17 36.14 21.13 14.24
N ILE A 18 35.30 22.17 14.20
CA ILE A 18 34.12 22.17 13.35
C ILE A 18 34.69 22.17 11.93
N ILE A 19 34.73 21.00 11.31
CA ILE A 19 34.94 20.91 9.86
C ILE A 19 33.66 21.47 9.26
N PRO A 20 33.68 22.66 8.63
CA PRO A 20 32.48 23.16 7.99
C PRO A 20 32.22 22.28 6.76
N ASP A 21 31.11 21.56 6.77
CA ASP A 21 30.58 20.78 5.64
C ASP A 21 30.33 21.69 4.44
N ARG A 22 31.38 21.99 3.67
CA ARG A 22 31.30 22.88 2.50
C ARG A 22 31.39 22.14 1.18
N ASP A 23 31.58 20.83 1.21
CA ASP A 23 31.67 19.97 0.03
C ASP A 23 30.97 18.61 0.25
N ILE A 24 29.85 18.58 0.97
CA ILE A 24 28.91 17.46 0.83
C ILE A 24 28.19 17.68 -0.50
N HIS A 25 28.71 17.05 -1.56
CA HIS A 25 27.87 16.74 -2.71
C HIS A 25 26.94 15.62 -2.28
N VAL A 26 25.72 16.00 -1.89
CA VAL A 26 24.59 15.09 -1.93
C VAL A 26 24.35 14.86 -3.41
N ASP A 27 24.93 13.78 -3.94
CA ASP A 27 24.59 13.28 -5.27
C ASP A 27 23.18 12.69 -5.13
N PRO A 28 22.12 13.33 -5.65
CA PRO A 28 20.75 12.89 -5.42
C PRO A 28 20.41 11.70 -6.33
N GLY A 29 21.35 10.78 -6.55
CA GLY A 29 21.26 9.68 -7.53
C GLY A 29 20.11 8.68 -7.32
N LEU A 30 19.25 8.92 -6.34
CA LEU A 30 17.97 8.27 -6.09
C LEU A 30 16.85 9.32 -6.00
N GLU A 31 16.76 10.25 -6.95
CA GLU A 31 15.55 11.05 -7.15
C GLU A 31 14.47 10.11 -7.71
N ASN A 32 13.66 9.52 -6.84
CA ASN A 32 12.28 9.30 -7.24
C ASN A 32 11.66 10.71 -7.36
N SER A 33 11.44 11.14 -8.61
CA SER A 33 10.95 12.48 -8.92
C SER A 33 9.55 12.75 -8.36
N SER A 34 8.79 11.69 -8.04
CA SER A 34 7.45 11.78 -7.47
C SER A 34 7.12 10.58 -6.58
N ALA A 35 6.66 10.85 -5.36
CA ALA A 35 6.16 9.77 -4.51
C ALA A 35 4.94 9.06 -5.13
N VAL A 36 4.87 7.73 -4.99
CA VAL A 36 3.73 6.91 -5.36
C VAL A 36 2.47 7.39 -4.64
N ARG A 37 1.32 7.33 -5.33
CA ARG A 37 0.03 7.81 -4.79
C ARG A 37 -1.07 6.81 -5.06
N ILE A 38 -1.93 6.56 -4.08
CA ILE A 38 -3.19 5.88 -4.34
C ILE A 38 -4.18 6.87 -4.92
N VAL A 39 -4.88 6.44 -5.96
CA VAL A 39 -5.80 7.27 -6.71
C VAL A 39 -7.21 6.75 -6.55
N GLN A 40 -8.12 7.65 -6.21
CA GLN A 40 -9.53 7.33 -6.05
C GLN A 40 -10.35 8.14 -7.04
N ARG A 41 -11.36 7.48 -7.61
CA ARG A 41 -12.40 8.17 -8.37
C ARG A 41 -13.16 9.08 -7.41
N SER A 42 -13.30 10.35 -7.77
CA SER A 42 -14.20 11.25 -7.03
C SER A 42 -15.63 10.71 -7.08
N PRO A 43 -16.36 10.63 -5.95
CA PRO A 43 -17.75 10.19 -5.95
C PRO A 43 -18.57 10.99 -6.95
N GLN A 44 -19.29 10.28 -7.82
CA GLN A 44 -20.14 10.88 -8.84
C GLN A 44 -21.60 10.51 -8.57
N LEU A 45 -22.50 11.31 -9.12
CA LEU A 45 -23.91 10.92 -9.20
C LEU A 45 -24.06 9.74 -10.16
N PRO A 46 -24.99 8.79 -9.92
CA PRO A 46 -25.20 7.64 -10.80
C PRO A 46 -25.42 8.03 -12.27
N GLU A 47 -26.07 9.17 -12.52
CA GLU A 47 -26.29 9.72 -13.86
C GLU A 47 -24.98 10.13 -14.55
N MET A 48 -24.06 10.72 -13.80
CA MET A 48 -22.72 11.10 -14.29
C MET A 48 -21.85 9.85 -14.53
N ASP A 49 -21.96 8.84 -13.66
CA ASP A 49 -21.29 7.56 -13.87
C ASP A 49 -21.79 6.87 -15.13
N ALA A 50 -23.11 6.76 -15.30
CA ALA A 50 -23.71 6.17 -16.50
C ALA A 50 -23.27 6.92 -17.77
N ARG A 51 -23.25 8.26 -17.71
CA ARG A 51 -22.80 9.10 -18.82
C ARG A 51 -21.32 8.89 -19.14
N CYS A 52 -20.45 8.77 -18.14
CA CYS A 52 -19.02 8.60 -18.36
C CYS A 52 -18.59 7.16 -18.66
N ASN A 53 -19.46 6.19 -18.39
CA ASN A 53 -19.30 4.81 -18.84
C ASN A 53 -19.79 4.60 -20.28
N ASP A 54 -20.51 5.56 -20.87
CA ASP A 54 -20.86 5.52 -22.30
C ASP A 54 -19.63 5.84 -23.18
N PRO A 55 -19.18 4.92 -24.04
CA PRO A 55 -17.95 5.10 -24.83
C PRO A 55 -17.98 6.32 -25.75
N ASP A 56 -19.15 6.67 -26.29
CA ASP A 56 -19.32 7.82 -27.18
C ASP A 56 -19.17 9.13 -26.41
N THR A 57 -19.77 9.22 -25.22
CA THR A 57 -19.64 10.39 -24.35
C THR A 57 -18.23 10.51 -23.79
N LYS A 58 -17.63 9.41 -23.30
CA LYS A 58 -16.25 9.38 -22.80
C LYS A 58 -15.27 9.89 -23.87
N ARG A 59 -15.52 9.59 -25.16
CA ARG A 59 -14.72 10.06 -26.30
C ARG A 59 -14.95 11.53 -26.67
N ARG A 60 -16.18 12.04 -26.56
CA ARG A 60 -16.53 13.41 -26.96
C ARG A 60 -16.26 14.44 -25.88
N GLU A 61 -16.31 14.03 -24.62
CA GLU A 61 -16.27 14.87 -23.44
C GLU A 61 -15.28 14.31 -22.38
N PRO A 62 -14.04 13.95 -22.76
CA PRO A 62 -13.09 13.31 -21.85
C PRO A 62 -12.75 14.18 -20.63
N GLU A 63 -12.80 15.50 -20.76
CA GLU A 63 -12.51 16.44 -19.68
C GLU A 63 -13.56 16.46 -18.56
N TYR A 64 -14.78 15.99 -18.85
CA TYR A 64 -15.88 15.92 -17.88
C TYR A 64 -15.99 14.54 -17.21
N CYS A 65 -15.23 13.56 -17.69
CA CYS A 65 -15.26 12.20 -17.18
C CYS A 65 -14.06 11.89 -16.28
N PRO A 66 -14.27 11.15 -15.18
CA PRO A 66 -13.16 10.72 -14.34
C PRO A 66 -12.17 9.89 -15.16
N GLN A 67 -10.90 10.29 -15.11
CA GLN A 67 -9.80 9.57 -15.75
C GLN A 67 -9.45 8.27 -15.00
N VAL A 68 -9.80 8.22 -13.72
CA VAL A 68 -9.58 7.08 -12.85
C VAL A 68 -10.75 6.12 -12.98
N LEU A 69 -10.46 4.86 -13.24
CA LEU A 69 -11.44 3.79 -13.29
C LEU A 69 -12.20 3.68 -11.96
N ALA A 70 -13.39 3.06 -12.02
CA ALA A 70 -14.21 2.86 -10.84
C ALA A 70 -13.41 2.11 -9.76
N SER A 71 -13.21 2.76 -8.62
CA SER A 71 -12.57 2.23 -7.43
C SER A 71 -13.55 2.33 -6.27
N ARG A 72 -13.35 1.46 -5.28
CA ARG A 72 -14.13 1.52 -4.04
C ARG A 72 -13.59 2.68 -3.18
N PRO A 73 -14.45 3.61 -2.71
CA PRO A 73 -14.00 4.69 -1.84
C PRO A 73 -13.49 4.12 -0.51
N SER A 74 -12.58 4.86 0.11
CA SER A 74 -12.04 4.56 1.43
C SER A 74 -13.10 4.79 2.51
N GLY A 75 -12.84 4.27 3.70
CA GLY A 75 -13.78 4.33 4.81
C GLY A 75 -14.67 3.09 4.89
N LEU A 76 -15.93 3.28 5.25
CA LEU A 76 -16.80 2.19 5.68
C LEU A 76 -17.21 1.28 4.51
N LEU A 77 -16.75 0.04 4.55
CA LEU A 77 -17.21 -1.07 3.72
C LEU A 77 -18.41 -1.73 4.38
N ARG A 78 -19.49 -1.84 3.61
CA ARG A 78 -20.67 -2.63 3.95
C ARG A 78 -21.13 -3.40 2.72
N PRO A 79 -21.67 -4.61 2.90
CA PRO A 79 -22.46 -5.24 1.86
C PRO A 79 -23.77 -4.47 1.66
N ASP A 80 -24.37 -4.61 0.48
CA ASP A 80 -25.60 -3.89 0.14
C ASP A 80 -26.80 -4.33 1.01
N ASP A 81 -26.76 -5.58 1.49
CA ASP A 81 -27.86 -6.25 2.19
C ASP A 81 -27.55 -6.59 3.67
N GLY A 82 -26.74 -5.78 4.38
CA GLY A 82 -26.56 -5.92 5.84
C GLY A 82 -25.15 -5.64 6.36
N ASP A 83 -24.75 -6.34 7.42
CA ASP A 83 -23.38 -6.38 7.96
C ASP A 83 -22.67 -7.66 7.52
N PHE A 84 -21.32 -7.67 7.57
CA PHE A 84 -20.53 -8.88 7.38
C PHE A 84 -20.58 -9.76 8.63
N CYS A 85 -20.47 -11.08 8.44
CA CYS A 85 -20.62 -12.04 9.51
C CYS A 85 -19.44 -13.01 9.64
N ILE A 86 -19.12 -13.37 10.87
CA ILE A 86 -18.23 -14.47 11.21
C ILE A 86 -19.06 -15.75 11.15
N CYS A 87 -18.83 -16.53 10.10
CA CYS A 87 -19.61 -17.71 9.75
C CYS A 87 -18.69 -18.93 9.61
N PRO A 88 -19.00 -20.08 10.25
CA PRO A 88 -18.16 -21.28 10.16
C PRO A 88 -17.93 -21.81 8.74
N ALA A 89 -18.91 -21.63 7.85
CA ALA A 89 -18.86 -22.06 6.44
C ALA A 89 -18.57 -20.91 5.47
N GLY A 90 -18.42 -19.67 5.94
CA GLY A 90 -18.34 -18.46 5.11
C GLY A 90 -19.63 -17.65 5.10
N ASP A 91 -19.51 -16.37 4.78
CA ASP A 91 -20.58 -15.38 4.70
C ASP A 91 -21.00 -15.15 3.24
N ARG A 92 -22.29 -15.37 2.91
CA ARG A 92 -22.80 -15.14 1.56
C ARG A 92 -22.79 -13.68 1.16
N ARG A 93 -22.68 -12.76 2.13
CA ARG A 93 -22.52 -11.31 1.91
C ARG A 93 -21.08 -10.88 1.66
N ALA A 94 -20.19 -11.83 1.35
CA ALA A 94 -18.83 -11.54 0.90
C ALA A 94 -18.78 -10.44 -0.16
N LEU A 95 -17.83 -9.53 0.01
CA LEU A 95 -17.70 -8.31 -0.77
C LEU A 95 -17.30 -8.62 -2.21
N PRO A 96 -17.92 -8.00 -3.24
CA PRO A 96 -17.41 -8.10 -4.60
C PRO A 96 -15.96 -7.62 -4.72
N SER A 97 -15.19 -8.24 -5.61
CA SER A 97 -13.83 -7.85 -5.97
C SER A 97 -13.80 -6.37 -6.30
N PHE A 98 -12.75 -5.69 -5.88
CA PHE A 98 -12.55 -4.30 -6.19
C PHE A 98 -11.09 -4.02 -6.50
N ASP A 99 -10.89 -2.92 -7.23
CA ASP A 99 -9.57 -2.46 -7.62
C ASP A 99 -9.14 -1.29 -6.73
N VAL A 100 -7.85 -1.28 -6.40
CA VAL A 100 -7.10 -0.12 -5.92
C VAL A 100 -6.18 0.31 -7.05
N TYR A 101 -6.12 1.62 -7.30
CA TYR A 101 -5.25 2.19 -8.33
C TYR A 101 -4.14 3.01 -7.67
N ALA A 102 -2.93 2.93 -8.22
CA ALA A 102 -1.81 3.74 -7.80
C ALA A 102 -1.09 4.38 -8.99
N GLU A 103 -0.62 5.61 -8.81
CA GLU A 103 0.19 6.34 -9.77
C GLU A 103 1.64 6.38 -9.30
N ASP A 104 2.55 6.17 -10.24
CA ASP A 104 3.97 6.46 -10.10
C ASP A 104 4.42 7.30 -11.31
N ASP A 105 5.09 8.43 -11.04
CA ASP A 105 5.56 9.34 -12.10
C ASP A 105 7.01 9.00 -12.51
N ASP A 106 7.65 8.00 -11.89
CA ASP A 106 9.00 7.58 -12.27
C ASP A 106 8.97 6.77 -13.58
N SER A 107 9.11 7.48 -14.70
CA SER A 107 9.12 6.91 -16.05
C SER A 107 10.45 7.13 -16.77
N ASP A 108 10.89 6.15 -17.57
CA ASP A 108 11.99 6.27 -18.54
C ASP A 108 11.41 6.24 -19.96
N GLY A 109 11.09 7.42 -20.50
CA GLY A 109 10.34 7.56 -21.75
C GLY A 109 8.89 7.13 -21.57
N ASP A 110 8.44 6.15 -22.35
CA ASP A 110 7.06 5.64 -22.33
C ASP A 110 6.85 4.46 -21.37
N ALA A 111 7.92 4.00 -20.69
CA ALA A 111 7.87 2.85 -19.78
C ALA A 111 8.07 3.31 -18.33
N PRO A 112 7.40 2.66 -17.36
CA PRO A 112 7.74 2.86 -15.96
C PRO A 112 9.16 2.40 -15.68
N LYS A 113 9.86 3.16 -14.83
CA LYS A 113 11.25 2.87 -14.46
C LYS A 113 11.33 1.81 -13.37
N ASP A 114 10.33 1.73 -12.51
CA ASP A 114 10.18 0.76 -11.43
C ASP A 114 8.79 0.12 -11.43
N SER A 115 8.53 -0.73 -10.44
CA SER A 115 7.26 -1.44 -10.29
C SER A 115 6.63 -1.08 -8.97
N VAL A 116 5.31 -0.90 -8.95
CA VAL A 116 4.59 -0.63 -7.71
C VAL A 116 4.10 -1.94 -7.10
N PHE A 117 4.43 -2.18 -5.84
CA PHE A 117 4.08 -3.38 -5.08
C PHE A 117 3.00 -3.09 -4.06
N GLY A 118 2.07 -4.03 -3.87
CA GLY A 118 0.91 -3.87 -2.98
C GLY A 118 0.87 -4.89 -1.84
N VAL A 119 0.29 -4.50 -0.70
CA VAL A 119 -0.02 -5.40 0.43
C VAL A 119 -1.31 -4.99 1.13
N ALA A 120 -2.10 -5.97 1.54
CA ALA A 120 -3.26 -5.81 2.43
C ALA A 120 -2.85 -6.10 3.89
N LEU A 121 -3.14 -5.17 4.78
CA LEU A 121 -2.83 -5.24 6.20
C LEU A 121 -4.11 -5.09 7.01
N LEU A 122 -4.36 -5.99 7.95
CA LEU A 122 -5.54 -6.03 8.80
C LEU A 122 -5.17 -5.67 10.24
N ASP A 123 -5.88 -4.68 10.79
CA ASP A 123 -5.69 -4.16 12.15
C ASP A 123 -4.22 -3.88 12.44
N ALA A 124 -3.53 -3.24 11.49
CA ALA A 124 -2.09 -3.05 11.53
C ALA A 124 -1.68 -2.11 12.67
N ASP A 125 -0.98 -2.64 13.66
CA ASP A 125 -0.34 -1.83 14.70
C ASP A 125 0.99 -1.26 14.18
N PRO A 126 1.12 0.07 14.03
CA PRO A 126 2.36 0.68 13.56
C PRO A 126 3.55 0.47 14.53
N ALA A 127 3.29 0.04 15.77
CA ALA A 127 4.31 -0.27 16.78
C ALA A 127 4.60 -1.78 16.90
N ALA A 128 3.98 -2.63 16.08
CA ALA A 128 4.20 -4.07 16.12
C ALA A 128 5.67 -4.42 15.86
N ALA A 129 6.21 -5.36 16.64
CA ALA A 129 7.55 -5.90 16.42
C ALA A 129 7.60 -6.78 15.15
N GLU A 130 6.49 -7.44 14.82
CA GLU A 130 6.35 -8.35 13.69
C GLU A 130 5.28 -7.81 12.71
N PRO A 131 5.64 -6.88 11.80
CA PRO A 131 4.68 -6.24 10.89
C PRO A 131 3.96 -7.24 9.96
N ASN A 132 4.62 -8.37 9.68
CA ASN A 132 4.05 -9.46 8.88
C ASN A 132 2.81 -10.10 9.52
N GLU A 133 2.59 -9.97 10.83
CA GLU A 133 1.38 -10.50 11.50
C GLU A 133 0.10 -9.79 11.04
N ALA A 134 0.22 -8.54 10.58
CA ALA A 134 -0.90 -7.78 10.04
C ALA A 134 -1.23 -8.17 8.59
N VAL A 135 -0.34 -8.86 7.87
CA VAL A 135 -0.59 -9.24 6.47
C VAL A 135 -1.80 -10.16 6.39
N ALA A 136 -2.79 -9.77 5.61
CA ALA A 136 -4.08 -10.45 5.53
C ALA A 136 -4.51 -10.67 4.09
N TYR A 137 -5.53 -11.52 3.91
CA TYR A 137 -6.17 -11.79 2.62
C TYR A 137 -5.19 -12.25 1.54
N ALA A 138 -4.14 -13.00 1.91
CA ALA A 138 -3.15 -13.54 0.98
C ALA A 138 -3.76 -14.47 -0.10
N LYS A 139 -4.97 -14.98 0.14
CA LYS A 139 -5.78 -15.72 -0.84
C LYS A 139 -6.34 -14.84 -1.96
N HIS A 140 -6.51 -13.55 -1.69
CA HIS A 140 -7.09 -12.57 -2.62
C HIS A 140 -6.06 -11.64 -3.25
N TRP A 141 -4.88 -11.54 -2.64
CA TRP A 141 -3.77 -10.76 -3.16
C TRP A 141 -2.46 -11.31 -2.62
N GLU A 142 -1.52 -11.64 -3.49
CA GLU A 142 -0.18 -12.07 -3.07
C GLU A 142 0.60 -10.86 -2.51
N PRO A 143 0.99 -10.87 -1.22
CA PRO A 143 1.72 -9.76 -0.61
C PRO A 143 3.01 -9.44 -1.37
N GLY A 144 3.22 -8.15 -1.69
CA GLY A 144 4.40 -7.72 -2.45
C GLY A 144 4.39 -8.11 -3.92
N ARG A 145 3.26 -8.58 -4.46
CA ARG A 145 3.08 -8.68 -5.91
C ARG A 145 3.03 -7.28 -6.52
N ALA A 146 3.61 -7.14 -7.71
CA ALA A 146 3.51 -5.92 -8.49
C ALA A 146 2.08 -5.74 -9.04
N GLY A 147 1.62 -4.49 -9.08
CA GLY A 147 0.37 -4.14 -9.76
C GLY A 147 0.41 -4.48 -11.24
N ALA A 148 -0.75 -4.58 -11.86
CA ALA A 148 -0.85 -4.65 -13.32
C ALA A 148 -0.83 -3.23 -13.90
N LEU A 149 0.00 -2.98 -14.91
CA LEU A 149 -0.06 -1.73 -15.65
C LEU A 149 -1.44 -1.58 -16.32
N VAL A 150 -2.00 -0.37 -16.22
CA VAL A 150 -3.24 0.00 -16.90
C VAL A 150 -2.86 0.63 -18.22
N GLU A 151 -3.22 -0.04 -19.32
CA GLU A 151 -3.03 0.51 -20.67
C GLU A 151 -3.90 1.76 -20.85
N LEU A 152 -3.33 2.84 -21.40
CA LEU A 152 -4.00 4.14 -21.54
C LEU A 152 -5.32 4.06 -22.32
N GLU A 153 -5.46 3.11 -23.24
CA GLU A 153 -6.70 2.91 -24.03
C GLU A 153 -7.90 2.53 -23.14
N ASP A 154 -7.66 1.88 -22.00
CA ASP A 154 -8.69 1.52 -21.03
C ASP A 154 -9.02 2.71 -20.10
N ALA A 155 -8.01 3.53 -19.77
CA ALA A 155 -8.14 4.66 -18.85
C ALA A 155 -8.80 5.90 -19.52
N VAL A 156 -8.37 6.29 -20.72
CA VAL A 156 -8.88 7.47 -21.45
C VAL A 156 -9.57 7.02 -22.74
N ALA A 157 -10.84 7.38 -22.94
CA ALA A 157 -11.40 7.32 -24.29
C ALA A 157 -11.03 8.62 -25.01
N GLY A 158 -9.99 8.60 -25.84
CA GLY A 158 -9.63 9.73 -26.67
C GLY A 158 -8.14 9.82 -26.99
N ASP A 159 -7.83 10.46 -28.11
CA ASP A 159 -6.46 10.72 -28.63
C ASP A 159 -5.76 11.86 -27.87
N ALA A 160 -6.11 12.06 -26.59
CA ALA A 160 -5.65 13.18 -25.79
C ALA A 160 -4.26 12.88 -25.22
N THR A 161 -3.22 13.15 -26.01
CA THR A 161 -1.81 13.09 -25.61
C THR A 161 -1.39 14.21 -24.65
N GLU A 162 -2.25 15.21 -24.42
CA GLU A 162 -2.06 16.27 -23.44
C GLU A 162 -3.38 16.61 -22.74
N LEU A 163 -3.37 16.65 -21.40
CA LEU A 163 -4.45 17.24 -20.64
C LEU A 163 -4.40 18.79 -20.76
N PRO A 164 -5.52 19.53 -20.66
CA PRO A 164 -5.57 21.00 -20.81
C PRO A 164 -4.67 21.80 -19.85
N ASN A 165 -4.08 21.15 -18.85
CA ASN A 165 -3.18 21.70 -17.84
C ASN A 165 -1.70 21.40 -18.09
N GLY A 166 -1.32 20.81 -19.23
CA GLY A 166 0.09 20.55 -19.59
C GLY A 166 0.76 19.44 -18.77
N ARG A 167 -0.02 18.60 -18.08
CA ARG A 167 0.47 17.32 -17.56
C ARG A 167 0.54 16.30 -18.70
N ALA A 168 1.50 15.37 -18.62
CA ALA A 168 1.47 14.15 -19.43
C ALA A 168 0.07 13.53 -19.33
N ALA A 169 -0.44 13.03 -20.46
CA ALA A 169 -1.83 12.60 -20.63
C ALA A 169 -2.35 11.72 -19.49
N LEU A 170 -1.51 10.82 -18.95
CA LEU A 170 -1.73 10.13 -17.69
C LEU A 170 -0.38 9.74 -17.06
N PRO A 171 -0.21 9.86 -15.73
CA PRO A 171 0.86 9.17 -15.00
C PRO A 171 0.75 7.65 -15.18
N VAL A 172 1.86 6.91 -14.99
CA VAL A 172 1.84 5.45 -15.07
C VAL A 172 0.90 4.92 -13.98
N LEU A 173 -0.20 4.30 -14.41
CA LEU A 173 -1.23 3.79 -13.51
C LEU A 173 -1.09 2.28 -13.31
N TRP A 174 -1.11 1.87 -12.05
CA TRP A 174 -1.02 0.50 -11.60
C TRP A 174 -2.35 0.07 -10.97
N ARG A 175 -2.85 -1.10 -11.35
CA ARG A 175 -4.08 -1.72 -10.82
C ARG A 175 -3.76 -2.89 -9.90
N PHE A 176 -4.38 -2.88 -8.74
CA PHE A 176 -4.35 -3.93 -7.74
C PHE A 176 -5.76 -4.48 -7.56
N THR A 177 -6.03 -5.66 -8.10
CA THR A 177 -7.33 -6.32 -7.98
C THR A 177 -7.30 -7.24 -6.78
N LEU A 178 -8.13 -6.96 -5.77
CA LEU A 178 -8.36 -7.89 -4.67
C LEU A 178 -9.44 -8.88 -5.12
N ASP A 179 -9.03 -10.09 -5.49
CA ASP A 179 -9.93 -11.16 -5.92
C ASP A 179 -9.33 -12.56 -5.63
N LYS A 180 -10.18 -13.59 -5.56
CA LYS A 180 -9.72 -14.97 -5.25
C LYS A 180 -9.04 -15.67 -6.43
N GLY A 181 -8.89 -15.01 -7.58
CA GLY A 181 -8.26 -15.52 -8.82
C GLY A 181 -8.93 -16.73 -9.50
N ASN A 182 -9.84 -17.45 -8.85
CA ASN A 182 -10.41 -18.73 -9.30
C ASN A 182 -11.82 -18.60 -9.93
N GLY A 183 -12.22 -17.38 -10.30
CA GLY A 183 -13.55 -17.09 -10.85
C GLY A 183 -14.61 -16.76 -9.78
N ASP A 184 -14.35 -17.08 -8.52
CA ASP A 184 -15.06 -16.46 -7.40
C ASP A 184 -14.46 -15.08 -7.16
N ARG A 185 -15.26 -14.05 -7.44
CA ARG A 185 -14.87 -12.65 -7.33
C ARG A 185 -15.35 -12.05 -6.03
N ARG A 186 -15.56 -12.84 -4.98
CA ARG A 186 -15.96 -12.33 -3.67
C ARG A 186 -14.81 -12.44 -2.66
N ILE A 187 -14.84 -11.55 -1.68
CA ILE A 187 -13.88 -11.42 -0.59
C ILE A 187 -14.68 -11.51 0.71
N ASP A 188 -14.52 -12.61 1.44
CA ASP A 188 -15.10 -12.71 2.77
C ASP A 188 -14.19 -12.03 3.79
N LEU A 189 -14.50 -10.77 4.10
CA LEU A 189 -13.67 -9.95 4.99
C LEU A 189 -13.58 -10.53 6.41
N CYS A 190 -14.61 -11.23 6.90
CA CYS A 190 -14.61 -11.74 8.28
C CYS A 190 -14.02 -13.15 8.41
N ASN A 191 -14.05 -13.96 7.35
CA ASN A 191 -13.65 -15.38 7.42
C ASN A 191 -12.40 -15.74 6.59
N GLU A 192 -11.99 -14.90 5.62
CA GLU A 192 -10.86 -15.18 4.72
C GLU A 192 -9.61 -14.30 4.98
N ALA A 193 -9.57 -13.60 6.11
CA ALA A 193 -8.44 -12.75 6.52
C ALA A 193 -7.09 -13.50 6.66
N GLY A 194 -7.11 -14.83 6.78
CA GLY A 194 -5.93 -15.66 7.06
C GLY A 194 -5.71 -15.92 8.56
N ARG A 195 -6.49 -15.26 9.41
CA ARG A 195 -6.61 -15.50 10.86
C ARG A 195 -8.06 -15.30 11.30
N PRO A 196 -8.52 -15.95 12.39
CA PRO A 196 -9.85 -15.70 12.94
C PRO A 196 -9.99 -14.25 13.40
N LEU A 197 -11.13 -13.63 13.09
CA LEU A 197 -11.51 -12.30 13.60
C LEU A 197 -12.51 -12.42 14.74
N LEU A 198 -12.56 -11.39 15.58
CA LEU A 198 -13.57 -11.23 16.62
C LEU A 198 -14.70 -10.35 16.09
N ALA A 199 -15.87 -10.40 16.72
CA ALA A 199 -16.92 -9.44 16.38
C ALA A 199 -16.49 -8.01 16.74
N GLY A 200 -16.80 -7.05 15.87
CA GLY A 200 -16.44 -5.64 16.04
C GLY A 200 -15.99 -4.96 14.75
N LEU A 201 -15.44 -3.75 14.91
CA LEU A 201 -14.88 -2.96 13.81
C LEU A 201 -13.43 -3.35 13.55
N HIS A 202 -13.08 -3.46 12.28
CA HIS A 202 -11.75 -3.79 11.79
C HIS A 202 -11.28 -2.78 10.74
N ASP A 203 -9.96 -2.61 10.66
CA ASP A 203 -9.30 -1.75 9.68
C ASP A 203 -8.53 -2.60 8.68
N LEU A 204 -8.93 -2.54 7.41
CA LEU A 204 -8.19 -3.06 6.28
C LEU A 204 -7.44 -1.90 5.60
N ARG A 205 -6.12 -1.86 5.79
CA ARG A 205 -5.23 -0.95 5.08
C ARG A 205 -4.66 -1.64 3.86
N PHE A 206 -4.79 -1.01 2.69
CA PHE A 206 -4.00 -1.37 1.52
C PHE A 206 -2.84 -0.39 1.39
N MET A 207 -1.62 -0.91 1.30
CA MET A 207 -0.39 -0.14 1.14
C MET A 207 0.25 -0.45 -0.20
N VAL A 208 0.72 0.59 -0.88
CA VAL A 208 1.52 0.48 -2.10
C VAL A 208 2.88 1.14 -1.91
N THR A 209 3.91 0.61 -2.55
CA THR A 209 5.30 1.13 -2.53
C THR A 209 5.92 1.00 -3.90
N ASP A 210 6.73 1.98 -4.30
CA ASP A 210 7.46 2.05 -5.59
C ASP A 210 8.69 1.12 -5.64
N ARG A 211 9.09 0.57 -4.50
CA ARG A 211 10.20 -0.38 -4.37
C ARG A 211 9.79 -1.62 -3.60
N PRO A 212 10.51 -2.75 -3.75
CA PRO A 212 10.28 -3.94 -2.93
C PRO A 212 10.26 -3.61 -1.44
N PHE A 213 9.39 -4.29 -0.70
CA PHE A 213 9.32 -4.15 0.76
C PHE A 213 10.65 -4.46 1.45
N PHE A 214 10.85 -3.86 2.62
CA PHE A 214 12.07 -3.93 3.38
C PHE A 214 12.50 -5.37 3.68
N ARG A 215 13.81 -5.60 3.60
CA ARG A 215 14.46 -6.85 4.00
C ARG A 215 15.58 -6.55 4.99
N PRO A 216 15.48 -6.98 6.26
CA PRO A 216 16.51 -6.71 7.23
C PRO A 216 17.80 -7.43 6.86
N GLN A 217 18.92 -6.72 6.92
CA GLN A 217 20.23 -7.34 6.84
C GLN A 217 20.47 -8.19 8.09
N LEU A 218 20.84 -9.46 7.92
CA LEU A 218 21.16 -10.32 9.05
C LEU A 218 22.53 -9.95 9.62
N LEU A 219 22.67 -10.05 10.93
CA LEU A 219 23.93 -9.83 11.62
C LEU A 219 24.53 -11.17 12.06
N ASP A 220 25.85 -11.25 12.06
CA ASP A 220 26.59 -12.38 12.61
C ASP A 220 26.65 -12.32 14.16
N SER A 221 27.33 -13.28 14.79
CA SER A 221 27.47 -13.32 16.25
C SER A 221 28.23 -12.12 16.85
N GLY A 222 28.96 -11.38 16.03
CA GLY A 222 29.69 -10.17 16.41
C GLY A 222 28.88 -8.89 16.25
N GLY A 223 27.68 -8.96 15.65
CA GLY A 223 26.85 -7.80 15.34
C GLY A 223 27.21 -7.13 14.01
N GLU A 224 28.06 -7.74 13.20
CA GLU A 224 28.42 -7.24 11.87
C GLU A 224 27.52 -7.84 10.80
N PRO A 225 27.35 -7.21 9.62
CA PRO A 225 26.58 -7.77 8.51
C PRO A 225 27.03 -9.19 8.15
N ALA A 226 26.11 -10.14 8.28
CA ALA A 226 26.33 -11.51 7.84
C ALA A 226 26.53 -11.53 6.32
N VAL A 227 27.54 -12.26 5.86
CA VAL A 227 27.83 -12.43 4.44
C VAL A 227 27.79 -13.90 4.02
N ASP A 228 27.41 -14.16 2.78
CA ASP A 228 27.44 -15.49 2.18
C ASP A 228 28.89 -15.92 1.82
N ALA A 229 29.04 -17.12 1.26
CA ALA A 229 30.34 -17.65 0.85
C ALA A 229 31.08 -16.81 -0.20
N ASN A 230 30.39 -15.89 -0.88
CA ASN A 230 30.94 -14.97 -1.88
C ASN A 230 31.15 -13.55 -1.32
N GLY A 231 30.94 -13.34 -0.01
CA GLY A 231 31.07 -12.03 0.62
C GLY A 231 29.88 -11.09 0.37
N ARG A 232 28.73 -11.60 -0.07
CA ARG A 232 27.53 -10.78 -0.29
C ARG A 232 26.67 -10.73 0.98
N PRO A 233 26.05 -9.59 1.32
CA PRO A 233 25.18 -9.51 2.48
C PRO A 233 24.05 -10.54 2.43
N VAL A 234 23.78 -11.15 3.58
CA VAL A 234 22.64 -12.04 3.77
C VAL A 234 21.49 -11.22 4.36
N TYR A 235 20.34 -11.32 3.71
CA TYR A 235 19.12 -10.65 4.14
C TYR A 235 18.12 -11.65 4.69
N GLY A 236 17.32 -11.21 5.67
CA GLY A 236 16.21 -11.95 6.22
C GLY A 236 15.02 -12.07 5.26
N ALA A 237 13.91 -12.52 5.83
CA ALA A 237 12.62 -12.54 5.15
C ALA A 237 12.12 -11.12 4.91
N THR A 238 11.38 -10.92 3.82
CA THR A 238 10.71 -9.66 3.53
C THR A 238 9.71 -9.33 4.62
N GLN A 239 9.71 -8.06 5.05
CA GLN A 239 8.74 -7.50 5.98
C GLN A 239 7.69 -6.73 5.18
N PHE A 240 6.65 -7.43 4.73
CA PHE A 240 5.55 -6.81 4.00
C PHE A 240 4.84 -5.79 4.88
N GLY A 241 4.46 -4.65 4.30
CA GLY A 241 3.93 -3.50 5.05
C GLY A 241 5.00 -2.57 5.62
N VAL A 242 6.29 -2.88 5.44
CA VAL A 242 7.40 -1.98 5.77
C VAL A 242 8.06 -1.49 4.49
N PRO A 243 7.83 -0.23 4.07
CA PRO A 243 8.50 0.32 2.90
C PRO A 243 10.00 0.49 3.19
N ASP A 244 10.85 0.22 2.21
CA ASP A 244 12.30 0.35 2.35
C ASP A 244 12.75 1.81 2.20
N LEU A 245 12.43 2.63 3.20
CA LEU A 245 12.71 4.07 3.19
C LEU A 245 14.21 4.37 3.09
N ALA A 246 15.08 3.46 3.55
CA ALA A 246 16.52 3.61 3.47
C ALA A 246 17.03 3.50 2.03
N GLU A 247 16.39 2.66 1.22
CA GLU A 247 16.61 2.55 -0.24
C GLU A 247 15.76 3.58 -1.03
N GLY A 248 15.18 4.57 -0.34
CA GLY A 248 14.45 5.69 -0.92
C GLY A 248 13.00 5.39 -1.27
N ALA A 249 12.45 4.25 -0.85
CA ALA A 249 11.07 3.87 -1.18
C ALA A 249 10.06 4.96 -0.78
N THR A 250 9.12 5.26 -1.66
CA THR A 250 7.93 6.04 -1.32
C THR A 250 6.73 5.10 -1.25
N TYR A 251 5.75 5.47 -0.44
CA TYR A 251 4.58 4.63 -0.21
C TYR A 251 3.33 5.47 0.00
N ALA A 252 2.19 4.85 -0.28
CA ALA A 252 0.87 5.41 -0.02
C ALA A 252 -0.04 4.33 0.59
N THR A 253 -1.00 4.78 1.39
CA THR A 253 -1.97 3.90 2.06
C THR A 253 -3.39 4.37 1.82
N ILE A 254 -4.31 3.42 1.81
CA ILE A 254 -5.74 3.64 1.79
C ILE A 254 -6.37 2.71 2.83
N ASP A 255 -7.26 3.27 3.64
CA ASP A 255 -7.89 2.57 4.75
C ASP A 255 -9.37 2.30 4.47
N PHE A 256 -9.78 1.09 4.79
CA PHE A 256 -11.14 0.60 4.70
C PHE A 256 -11.56 0.07 6.07
N VAL A 257 -12.73 0.45 6.55
CA VAL A 257 -13.26 0.02 7.83
C VAL A 257 -14.44 -0.91 7.58
N PHE A 258 -14.54 -2.02 8.29
CA PHE A 258 -15.69 -2.94 8.18
C PHE A 258 -16.08 -3.47 9.56
N GLU A 259 -17.32 -3.92 9.71
CA GLU A 259 -17.82 -4.51 10.95
C GLU A 259 -18.13 -5.99 10.73
N CYS A 260 -17.62 -6.84 11.62
CA CYS A 260 -17.93 -8.26 11.69
C CYS A 260 -18.92 -8.52 12.83
N ARG A 261 -20.05 -9.17 12.53
CA ARG A 261 -21.00 -9.68 13.52
C ARG A 261 -20.77 -11.16 13.78
N ASP A 262 -20.99 -11.59 15.02
CA ASP A 262 -20.97 -13.02 15.35
C ASP A 262 -22.29 -13.67 14.91
N ALA A 263 -22.23 -14.70 14.06
CA ALA A 263 -23.43 -15.44 13.66
C ALA A 263 -24.12 -16.19 14.81
N ALA A 264 -23.45 -16.37 15.96
CA ALA A 264 -24.06 -16.89 17.17
C ALA A 264 -25.00 -15.87 17.85
N ASP A 265 -24.91 -14.58 17.50
CA ASP A 265 -25.82 -13.55 17.98
C ASP A 265 -27.13 -13.57 17.14
N PRO A 266 -28.30 -13.86 17.74
CA PRO A 266 -29.55 -13.88 17.01
C PRO A 266 -29.98 -12.51 16.45
N GLU A 267 -29.41 -11.40 16.94
CA GLU A 267 -29.70 -10.06 16.44
C GLU A 267 -28.84 -9.66 15.22
N ALA A 268 -27.81 -10.44 14.89
CA ALA A 268 -26.86 -10.12 13.81
C ALA A 268 -27.41 -10.30 12.39
N GLU A 269 -28.55 -10.98 12.23
CA GLU A 269 -29.20 -11.27 10.93
C GLU A 269 -28.19 -11.80 9.87
N CYS A 270 -27.32 -12.74 10.25
CA CYS A 270 -26.29 -13.29 9.38
C CYS A 270 -26.82 -14.23 8.30
N ASP A 271 -26.24 -14.16 7.10
CA ASP A 271 -26.53 -15.07 5.97
C ASP A 271 -25.33 -16.00 5.72
N CYS A 272 -25.12 -16.94 6.64
CA CYS A 272 -24.03 -17.89 6.54
C CYS A 272 -24.29 -18.96 5.47
N GLU A 273 -23.23 -19.43 4.83
CA GLU A 273 -23.28 -20.62 3.99
C GLU A 273 -23.65 -21.86 4.82
N GLU A 274 -24.26 -22.84 4.16
CA GLU A 274 -24.54 -24.12 4.79
C GLU A 274 -23.27 -24.95 4.84
N VAL A 275 -22.97 -25.56 5.99
CA VAL A 275 -21.88 -26.54 6.07
C VAL A 275 -22.29 -27.74 5.22
N GLU A 276 -21.60 -27.98 4.10
CA GLU A 276 -21.86 -29.17 3.28
C GLU A 276 -21.57 -30.46 4.08
N GLY A 277 -22.64 -31.11 4.55
CA GLY A 277 -22.64 -32.52 4.96
C GLY A 277 -22.25 -32.84 6.41
N GLY A 278 -23.19 -32.64 7.35
CA GLY A 278 -23.18 -33.35 8.65
C GLY A 278 -23.57 -34.82 8.53
#